data_AF-A0A4R3DU11-F1
#
_entry.id   AF-A0A4R3DU11-F1
#
_cell.length_a   1.000
_cell.length_b   1.000
_cell.length_c   1.000
_cell.angle_alpha   90.00
_cell.angle_beta   90.00
_cell.angle_gamma   90.00
#
_symmetry.space_group_name_H-M   'P 1'
#
loop_
_entity.id
_entity.type
_entity.pdbx_description
1 polymer ?
#
loop_
_entity_poly.entity_id
_entity_poly.type
_entity_poly.pdbx_seq_one_letter_code
_entity_poly.pdbx_strand_id
1 'polypeptide(L)' 'MKTTVKHGPDSCRSDPPIFTIETIEDYALATRRIKALSVQDGSSHREIMALKDAVRIWEKATQARNQT' A
#
# COMPACT_ATOMS: atom_id res chain seq x y z
N MET A 1 0.00 10.21 -2.22
CA MET A 1 -0.18 8.74 -2.26
C MET A 1 -1.52 8.51 -2.90
N LYS A 2 -1.58 7.68 -3.94
CA LYS A 2 -2.87 7.36 -4.58
C LYS A 2 -3.36 6.02 -4.07
N THR A 3 -4.65 5.96 -3.75
CA THR A 3 -5.33 4.74 -3.32
C THR A 3 -6.49 4.50 -4.26
N THR A 4 -6.54 3.32 -4.87
CA THR A 4 -7.63 2.92 -5.75
C THR A 4 -8.32 1.72 -5.12
N VAL A 5 -9.60 1.89 -4.80
CA VAL A 5 -10.46 0.80 -4.33
C VAL A 5 -11.34 0.40 -5.51
N LYS A 6 -11.12 -0.79 -6.07
CA LYS A 6 -11.99 -1.32 -7.12
C LYS A 6 -13.23 -1.91 -6.45
N HIS A 7 -14.37 -1.24 -6.63
CA HIS A 7 -15.68 -1.83 -6.36
C HIS A 7 -16.26 -2.30 -7.70
N GLY A 8 -16.19 -3.60 -8.00
CA GLY A 8 -16.84 -4.16 -9.18
C GLY A 8 -18.35 -4.29 -8.95
N PRO A 9 -19.20 -4.10 -9.99
CA PRO A 9 -20.65 -4.19 -9.86
C PRO A 9 -21.16 -5.58 -9.42
N ASP A 10 -20.38 -6.64 -9.64
CA ASP A 10 -20.71 -8.03 -9.26
C ASP A 10 -19.74 -8.64 -8.22
N SER A 11 -18.84 -7.84 -7.63
CA SER A 11 -17.90 -8.38 -6.66
C SER A 11 -18.53 -8.40 -5.27
N CYS A 12 -19.22 -9.49 -4.93
CA CYS A 12 -19.50 -9.88 -3.54
C CYS A 12 -18.21 -10.17 -2.72
N ARG A 13 -17.04 -9.84 -3.25
CA ARG A 13 -15.75 -9.90 -2.56
C ARG A 13 -15.14 -8.51 -2.53
N SER A 14 -14.94 -8.01 -1.32
CA SER A 14 -14.17 -6.82 -1.02
C SER A 14 -12.72 -7.01 -1.46
N ASP A 15 -12.43 -6.71 -2.72
CA ASP A 15 -11.06 -6.72 -3.24
C ASP A 15 -10.19 -5.79 -2.38
N PRO A 16 -8.94 -6.19 -2.08
CA PRO A 16 -8.06 -5.35 -1.28
C PRO A 16 -7.77 -4.03 -2.00
N PRO A 17 -7.61 -2.92 -1.26
CA PRO A 17 -7.23 -1.64 -1.85
C PRO A 17 -5.89 -1.75 -2.57
N ILE A 18 -5.70 -0.97 -3.64
CA ILE A 18 -4.41 -0.85 -4.34
C ILE A 18 -3.81 0.51 -4.01
N PHE A 19 -2.57 0.53 -3.52
CA PHE A 19 -1.83 1.76 -3.22
C PHE A 19 -0.71 1.99 -4.23
N THR A 20 -0.49 3.25 -4.60
CA THR A 20 0.62 3.68 -5.45
C THR A 20 1.39 4.78 -4.73
N ILE A 21 2.69 4.55 -4.57
CA ILE A 21 3.65 5.48 -3.96
C ILE A 21 4.40 6.16 -5.09
N GLU A 22 4.26 7.48 -5.19
CA GLU A 22 4.90 8.28 -6.26
C GLU A 22 6.06 9.11 -5.69
N THR A 23 6.05 9.42 -4.39
CA THR A 23 7.03 10.30 -3.74
C THR A 23 7.59 9.72 -2.43
N ILE A 24 8.62 10.38 -1.88
CA ILE A 24 9.21 10.00 -0.58
C ILE A 24 8.23 10.29 0.57
N GLU A 25 7.43 11.35 0.46
CA GLU A 25 6.38 11.67 1.44
C GLU A 25 5.30 10.58 1.47
N ASP A 26 4.96 10.03 0.30
CA ASP A 26 4.03 8.91 0.18
C ASP A 26 4.57 7.64 0.83
N TYR A 27 5.86 7.38 0.66
CA TYR A 27 6.55 6.27 1.31
C TYR A 27 6.53 6.41 2.84
N ALA A 28 6.83 7.62 3.35
CA ALA A 28 6.77 7.91 4.78
C ALA A 28 5.33 7.82 5.33
N LEU A 29 4.33 8.18 4.53
CA LEU A 29 2.92 8.04 4.90
C LEU A 29 2.50 6.56 4.94
N ALA A 30 2.85 5.77 3.93
CA ALA A 30 2.53 4.34 3.86
C ALA A 30 3.13 3.58 5.05
N THR A 31 4.39 3.86 5.39
CA THR A 31 5.09 3.25 6.52
C THR A 31 4.42 3.58 7.86
N ARG A 32 3.99 4.84 8.05
CA ARG A 32 3.25 5.26 9.26
C ARG A 32 1.90 4.54 9.36
N ARG A 33 1.17 4.39 8.25
CA ARG A 33 -0.11 3.66 8.22
C ARG A 33 0.06 2.19 8.57
N ILE A 34 1.06 1.50 8.00
CA ILE A 34 1.35 0.09 8.34
C ILE A 34 1.56 -0.06 9.85
N LYS A 35 2.35 0.83 10.46
CA LYS A 35 2.62 0.81 11.90
C LYS A 35 1.34 1.04 12.72
N ALA A 36 0.53 2.03 12.36
CA ALA A 36 -0.74 2.31 13.05
C ALA A 36 -1.71 1.11 12.97
N LEU A 37 -1.85 0.51 11.79
CA LEU A 37 -2.73 -0.63 11.56
C LEU A 37 -2.23 -1.91 12.23
N SER A 38 -0.92 -2.06 12.45
CA SER A 38 -0.38 -3.21 13.18
C SER A 38 -0.69 -3.19 14.68
N VAL A 39 -1.05 -2.02 15.23
CA VAL A 39 -1.37 -1.83 16.65
C VAL A 39 -2.88 -2.02 16.92
N GLN A 40 -3.73 -1.84 15.92
CA GLN A 40 -5.18 -2.03 16.02
C GLN A 40 -5.58 -3.41 15.47
N ASP A 41 -6.04 -4.28 16.38
CA ASP A 41 -6.37 -5.70 16.18
C ASP A 41 -7.02 -6.06 14.82
N GLY A 42 -6.35 -6.94 14.06
CA GLY A 42 -6.86 -7.94 13.12
C GLY A 42 -7.67 -7.52 11.88
N SER A 43 -8.48 -6.47 11.96
CA SER A 43 -9.48 -6.06 10.96
C SER A 43 -8.87 -5.52 9.67
N SER A 44 -7.62 -5.07 9.70
CA SER A 44 -6.99 -4.35 8.58
C SER A 44 -5.88 -5.15 7.90
N HIS A 45 -5.84 -6.47 8.08
CA HIS A 45 -4.79 -7.31 7.47
C HIS A 45 -4.68 -7.12 5.95
N ARG A 46 -5.81 -6.97 5.25
CA ARG A 46 -5.84 -6.72 3.80
C ARG A 46 -5.22 -5.39 3.43
N GLU A 47 -5.50 -4.35 4.20
CA GLU A 47 -4.92 -3.02 3.98
C GLU A 47 -3.42 -3.01 4.29
N ILE A 48 -2.98 -3.68 5.36
CA ILE A 48 -1.56 -3.84 5.69
C ILE A 48 -0.81 -4.54 4.56
N MET A 49 -1.36 -5.63 4.02
CA MET A 49 -0.72 -6.37 2.93
C MET A 49 -0.64 -5.53 1.65
N ALA A 50 -1.71 -4.79 1.32
CA ALA A 50 -1.71 -3.87 0.19
C ALA A 50 -0.67 -2.73 0.33
N LEU A 51 -0.55 -2.14 1.52
CA LEU A 51 0.45 -1.10 1.79
C LEU A 51 1.88 -1.66 1.72
N LYS A 52 2.12 -2.85 2.27
CA LYS A 52 3.42 -3.53 2.19
C LYS A 52 3.82 -3.83 0.75
N ASP A 53 2.87 -4.24 -0.09
CA ASP A 53 3.16 -4.49 -1.49
C ASP A 53 3.53 -3.21 -2.25
N ALA A 54 2.80 -2.12 -2.02
CA ALA A 54 3.10 -0.82 -2.62
C ALA A 54 4.49 -0.29 -2.21
N VAL A 55 4.85 -0.43 -0.93
CA VAL A 55 6.19 -0.10 -0.40
C VAL A 55 7.27 -0.91 -1.12
N ARG A 56 7.10 -2.24 -1.21
CA ARG A 56 8.05 -3.14 -1.88
C ARG A 56 8.25 -2.80 -3.36
N ILE A 57 7.17 -2.47 -4.08
CA ILE A 57 7.24 -2.09 -5.49
C ILE A 57 8.03 -0.79 -5.64
N TRP A 58 7.77 0.21 -4.80
CA TRP A 58 8.46 1.49 -4.84
C TRP A 58 9.94 1.37 -4.47
N GLU A 59 10.29 0.57 -3.46
CA GLU A 59 11.69 0.31 -3.08
C GLU A 59 12.47 -0.32 -4.23
N LYS A 60 11.91 -1.33 -4.89
CA LYS A 60 12.53 -1.95 -6.08
C LYS A 60 12.73 -0.94 -7.21
N ALA A 61 11.73 -0.12 -7.50
CA ALA A 61 11.82 0.89 -8.53
C ALA A 61 12.88 1.97 -8.20
N THR A 62 13.00 2.34 -6.93
CA THR A 62 13.96 3.34 -6.47
C THR A 62 15.39 2.79 -6.45
N GLN A 63 15.58 1.53 -6.04
CA GLN A 63 16.88 0.85 -6.11
C GLN A 63 17.38 0.75 -7.55
N ALA A 64 16.52 0.43 -8.51
CA ALA A 64 16.89 0.41 -9.92
C ALA A 64 17.31 1.79 -10.45
N ARG A 65 16.65 2.87 -10.01
CA ARG A 65 17.01 4.25 -10.38
C ARG A 65 18.35 4.70 -9.81
N ASN A 66 18.70 4.26 -8.61
CA ASN A 66 19.95 4.66 -7.94
C ASN A 66 21.20 3.89 -8.44
N GLN A 67 21.04 2.90 -9.33
CA GLN A 67 22.13 2.13 -9.95
C GLN A 67 22.50 2.60 -11.36
N THR A 68 21.89 3.67 -11.86
CA THR A 68 22.17 4.27 -13.17
C THR A 68 22.84 5.63 -13.00
#